data_AF-A0A099DAI4-F1
#
_entry.id   AF-A0A099DAI4-F1
#
_cell.length_a   1.000
_cell.length_b   1.000
_cell.length_c   1.000
_cell.angle_alpha   90.00
_cell.angle_beta   90.00
_cell.angle_gamma   90.00
#
_symmetry.space_group_name_H-M   'P 1'
#
loop_
_entity.id
_entity.type
_entity.pdbx_description
1 polymer ?
#
loop_
_entity_poly.entity_id
_entity_poly.type
_entity_poly.pdbx_seq_one_letter_code
_entity_poly.pdbx_strand_id
1 'polypeptide(L)' 'MSQPHTQLATLLRRGQWMLDEAAHKLGGKQLPAADRHAVAAALDELSAALREYRDAPTDTDADEDGPPTIVDPES' A
#
# COMPACT_ATOMS: atom_id res chain seq x y z
N MET A 1 10.18 -10.76 4.01
CA MET A 1 9.38 -9.64 3.46
C MET A 1 8.91 -10.06 2.08
N SER A 2 7.61 -10.28 1.89
CA SER A 2 7.09 -10.66 0.58
C SER A 2 7.20 -9.49 -0.41
N GLN A 3 7.47 -9.80 -1.67
CA GLN A 3 7.59 -8.84 -2.78
C GLN A 3 6.50 -7.74 -2.82
N PRO A 4 5.20 -8.02 -2.58
CA PRO A 4 4.14 -7.00 -2.55
C PRO A 4 4.34 -5.92 -1.48
N HIS A 5 4.86 -6.26 -0.29
CA HIS A 5 5.12 -5.28 0.77
C HIS A 5 6.23 -4.30 0.36
N THR A 6 7.30 -4.80 -0.26
CA THR A 6 8.42 -3.97 -0.72
C THR A 6 8.02 -3.03 -1.85
N GLN A 7 7.17 -3.51 -2.78
CA GLN A 7 6.65 -2.69 -3.87
C GLN A 7 5.73 -1.58 -3.36
N LEU A 8 4.78 -1.90 -2.47
CA LEU A 8 3.89 -0.91 -1.88
C LEU A 8 4.66 0.14 -1.08
N ALA A 9 5.65 -0.27 -0.28
CA ALA A 9 6.52 0.65 0.45
C ALA A 9 7.26 1.62 -0.49
N THR A 10 7.72 1.13 -1.64
CA THR A 10 8.37 1.95 -2.66
C THR A 10 7.40 2.97 -3.28
N LEU A 11 6.18 2.54 -3.64
CA LEU A 11 5.15 3.41 -4.19
C LEU A 11 4.72 4.49 -3.19
N LEU A 12 4.52 4.13 -1.92
CA LEU A 12 4.20 5.07 -0.83
C LEU A 12 5.30 6.13 -0.68
N ARG A 13 6.56 5.70 -0.63
CA ARG A 13 7.69 6.62 -0.49
C ARG A 13 7.79 7.57 -1.68
N ARG A 14 7.62 7.06 -2.91
CA ARG A 14 7.60 7.89 -4.12
C ARG A 14 6.45 8.90 -4.10
N GLY A 15 5.25 8.46 -3.73
CA GLY A 15 4.06 9.31 -3.63
C GLY A 15 4.26 10.45 -2.64
N GLN A 16 4.89 10.19 -1.49
CA GLN A 16 5.22 11.22 -0.50
C GLN A 16 6.07 12.35 -1.11
N TRP A 17 7.18 12.02 -1.78
CA TRP A 17 8.07 13.01 -2.39
C TRP A 17 7.37 13.83 -3.47
N MET A 18 6.61 13.15 -4.33
CA MET A 18 5.89 13.79 -5.43
C MET A 18 4.83 14.77 -4.92
N LEU A 19 4.09 14.42 -3.87
CA LEU A 19 3.08 15.29 -3.28
C LEU A 19 3.70 16.50 -2.58
N ASP A 20 4.84 16.33 -1.91
CA ASP A 20 5.59 17.42 -1.28
C ASP A 20 6.02 18.46 -2.34
N GLU A 21 6.60 18.00 -3.44
CA GLU A 21 7.00 18.87 -4.56
C GLU A 21 5.79 19.56 -5.22
N ALA A 22 4.68 18.82 -5.43
CA ALA A 22 3.46 19.38 -5.97
C ALA A 22 2.86 20.46 -5.07
N ALA A 23 2.87 20.25 -3.74
CA ALA A 23 2.41 21.22 -2.76
C ALA A 23 3.28 22.47 -2.76
N HIS A 24 4.60 22.31 -2.81
CA HIS A 24 5.55 23.41 -2.94
C HIS A 24 5.27 24.26 -4.19
N LYS A 25 5.14 23.61 -5.35
CA LYS A 25 4.82 24.25 -6.64
C LYS A 25 3.46 24.96 -6.63
N LEU A 26 2.45 24.33 -6.02
CA LEU A 26 1.11 24.90 -5.90
C LEU A 26 1.12 26.17 -5.03
N GLY A 27 1.85 26.15 -3.91
CA GLY A 27 2.09 27.33 -3.06
C GLY A 27 2.77 28.48 -3.82
N GLY A 28 3.64 28.14 -4.78
CA GLY A 28 4.26 29.09 -5.71
C GLY A 28 3.41 29.49 -6.92
N LYS A 29 2.14 29.05 -7.01
CA LYS A 29 1.23 29.24 -8.16
C LYS A 29 1.76 28.68 -9.49
N GLN A 30 2.66 27.72 -9.43
CA GLN A 30 3.41 27.17 -10.57
C GLN A 30 3.35 25.64 -10.56
N LEU A 31 2.15 25.05 -10.53
CA LEU A 31 1.98 23.62 -10.81
C LEU A 31 1.56 23.45 -12.29
N PRO A 32 2.49 23.12 -13.20
CA PRO A 32 2.19 22.95 -14.63
C PRO A 32 1.16 21.84 -14.87
N ALA A 33 0.45 21.90 -15.99
CA ALA A 33 -0.52 20.87 -16.35
C ALA A 33 0.10 19.47 -16.45
N ALA A 34 1.31 19.36 -17.01
CA ALA A 34 2.05 18.09 -17.09
C ALA A 34 2.29 17.48 -15.71
N ASP A 35 2.73 18.29 -14.75
CA ASP A 35 2.96 17.86 -13.36
C ASP A 35 1.64 17.41 -12.70
N ARG A 36 0.51 18.09 -12.96
CA ARG A 36 -0.81 17.67 -12.45
C ARG A 36 -1.21 16.29 -12.98
N HIS A 37 -1.01 16.04 -14.27
CA HIS A 37 -1.29 14.74 -14.88
C HIS A 37 -0.38 13.64 -14.33
N ALA A 38 0.91 13.92 -14.15
CA ALA A 38 1.86 12.99 -13.55
C ALA A 38 1.48 12.65 -12.10
N VAL A 39 1.10 13.65 -11.31
CA VAL A 39 0.63 13.47 -9.92
C VAL A 39 -0.63 12.60 -9.87
N ALA A 40 -1.62 12.88 -10.72
CA ALA A 40 -2.84 12.09 -10.77
C ALA A 40 -2.56 10.62 -11.13
N ALA A 41 -1.76 10.37 -12.17
CA ALA A 41 -1.44 9.01 -12.61
C ALA A 41 -0.71 8.19 -11.53
N ALA A 42 0.22 8.81 -10.81
CA ALA A 42 0.92 8.14 -9.72
C ALA A 42 0.02 7.86 -8.50
N LEU A 43 -0.97 8.73 -8.23
CA LEU A 43 -1.98 8.48 -7.20
C LEU A 43 -2.93 7.35 -7.60
N ASP A 44 -3.29 7.24 -8.88
CA ASP A 44 -4.09 6.13 -9.39
C ASP A 44 -3.35 4.80 -9.26
N GLU A 45 -2.05 4.76 -9.59
CA GLU A 45 -1.19 3.59 -9.41
C GLU A 45 -1.09 3.17 -7.94
N LEU A 46 -0.85 4.12 -7.03
CA LEU A 46 -0.81 3.84 -5.60
C LEU A 46 -2.17 3.36 -5.07
N SER A 47 -3.27 3.94 -5.56
CA SER A 47 -4.63 3.54 -5.22
C SER A 47 -4.91 2.10 -5.65
N ALA A 48 -4.47 1.69 -6.84
CA ALA A 48 -4.58 0.32 -7.31
C ALA A 48 -3.76 -0.65 -6.43
N ALA A 49 -2.49 -0.33 -6.18
CA ALA A 49 -1.61 -1.17 -5.36
C ALA A 49 -2.14 -1.38 -3.92
N LEU A 50 -2.75 -0.36 -3.32
CA LEU A 50 -3.38 -0.49 -2.00
C LEU A 50 -4.59 -1.43 -1.99
N ARG A 51 -5.40 -1.41 -3.06
CA ARG A 51 -6.54 -2.34 -3.20
C ARG A 51 -6.06 -3.76 -3.40
N GLU A 52 -5.06 -3.97 -4.26
CA GLU A 52 -4.44 -5.28 -4.47
C GLU A 52 -3.82 -5.82 -3.18
N TYR A 53 -3.17 -4.97 -2.39
CA TYR A 53 -2.60 -5.37 -1.10
C TYR A 53 -3.66 -5.79 -0.08
N ARG A 54 -4.83 -5.11 -0.05
CA ARG A 54 -5.98 -5.51 0.79
C ARG A 54 -6.54 -6.87 0.37
N ASP A 55 -6.61 -7.11 -0.94
CA ASP A 55 -7.23 -8.32 -1.50
C ASP A 55 -6.23 -9.49 -1.60
N ALA A 56 -4.94 -9.25 -1.37
CA ALA A 56 -3.94 -10.28 -1.19
C ALA A 56 -4.17 -10.99 0.15
N PRO A 57 -4.11 -12.34 0.20
CA PRO A 57 -4.17 -13.05 1.47
C PRO A 57 -3.02 -12.54 2.33
N THR A 58 -3.36 -11.81 3.38
CA THR A 58 -2.41 -11.51 4.43
C THR A 58 -2.06 -12.83 5.08
N ASP A 59 -0.77 -13.19 5.14
CA ASP A 59 -0.29 -14.38 5.89
C ASP A 59 -0.81 -14.41 7.35
N THR A 60 -1.39 -13.30 7.84
CA THR A 60 -2.10 -13.15 9.10
C THR A 60 -3.40 -13.95 9.23
N ASP A 61 -4.08 -14.30 8.12
CA ASP A 61 -5.35 -15.07 8.20
C ASP A 61 -5.13 -16.57 8.45
N ALA A 62 -3.88 -17.03 8.56
CA ALA A 62 -3.54 -18.44 8.82
C ALA A 62 -3.45 -18.80 10.32
N ASP A 63 -3.59 -17.86 11.25
CA ASP A 63 -3.35 -18.10 12.69
C ASP A 63 -4.57 -17.86 13.61
N GLU A 64 -5.79 -17.74 13.07
CA GLU A 64 -7.04 -17.69 13.87
C GLU A 64 -7.97 -18.90 13.67
N ASP A 65 -7.42 -20.10 13.45
CA ASP A 65 -8.17 -21.36 13.60
C ASP A 65 -7.55 -22.25 14.68
N GLY A 66 -7.76 -21.83 15.94
CA GLY A 66 -7.92 -22.69 17.12
C GLY A 66 -6.68 -23.41 17.69
N PRO A 67 -6.48 -23.44 19.02
CA PRO A 67 -5.49 -24.34 19.61
C PRO A 67 -5.87 -25.81 19.30
N PRO A 68 -4.90 -26.69 19.02
CA PRO A 68 -5.20 -28.09 18.73
C PRO A 68 -5.90 -28.70 19.96
N THR A 69 -7.15 -29.12 19.79
CA THR A 69 -7.83 -29.91 20.81
C THR A 69 -7.12 -31.25 20.88
N ILE A 70 -6.24 -31.39 21.87
CA ILE A 70 -5.68 -32.69 22.26
C ILE A 70 -6.84 -33.46 22.89
N VAL A 71 -7.39 -34.40 22.13
CA VAL A 71 -8.39 -35.35 22.64
C VAL A 71 -7.61 -36.42 23.40
N ASP A 72 -7.69 -36.39 24.73
CA ASP A 72 -7.16 -37.43 25.60
C ASP A 72 -8.13 -38.63 25.55
N PRO A 73 -7.72 -39.83 25.10
CA PRO A 73 -8.57 -41.01 25.18
C PRO A 73 -8.61 -41.53 26.63
N GLU A 74 -9.81 -41.44 27.20
CA GLU A 74 -10.31 -41.95 28.48
C GLU A 74 -9.48 -43.07 29.16
N SER A 75 -9.22 -42.90 30.47
CA SER A 75 -8.75 -43.95 31.40
C SER A 75 -9.91 -44.60 32.15
#